data_AF-A0A353NQI2-F1
#
_entry.id   AF-A0A353NQI2-F1
#
_cell.length_a   1.000
_cell.length_b   1.000
_cell.length_c   1.000
_cell.angle_alpha   90.00
_cell.angle_beta   90.00
_cell.angle_gamma   90.00
#
_symmetry.space_group_name_H-M   'P 1'
#
loop_
_entity.id
_entity.type
_entity.pdbx_description
1 polymer ?
#
loop_
_entity_poly.entity_id
_entity_poly.type
_entity_poly.pdbx_seq_one_letter_code
_entity_poly.pdbx_strand_id
1 'polypeptide(L)'
;MELWVDNYQEPWEEALEGGSVIELGSNFPDAPQGWYVPTYMIEGDSDRDIEPMAPDLKSVSDLTRYWELFKDPEVPTKGRFHNSPPGWAVTDINEAKIKSYGLDETFNIFSTGSDTALATSMVTAYNKGEAWVGYYWEPTWIMGQLDMTMLEEPAYVEEIYNDANNRGCEYPPAKVLKGVYKDLKDKAPEAFELVSNYETTLEQNNDFLCYMEENNAKDEDAAIYFLKEYPDTWKAWVPEDVAQKVEQALEEMN
;
A
#
# COMPACT_ATOMS: atom_id res chain seq x y z
N MET A 1 -2.19 -13.05 -12.44
CA MET A 1 -2.71 -11.69 -12.21
C MET A 1 -2.70 -11.45 -10.71
N GLU A 2 -2.44 -10.21 -10.33
CA GLU A 2 -2.09 -9.78 -8.97
C GLU A 2 -3.10 -10.23 -7.91
N LEU A 3 -2.60 -10.71 -6.77
CA LEU A 3 -3.39 -11.20 -5.64
C LEU A 3 -2.79 -10.70 -4.32
N TRP A 4 -3.57 -9.95 -3.56
CA TRP A 4 -3.27 -9.56 -2.18
C TRP A 4 -3.74 -10.66 -1.24
N VAL A 5 -2.97 -11.74 -1.14
CA VAL A 5 -3.45 -13.01 -0.57
C VAL A 5 -3.76 -12.93 0.91
N ASP A 6 -3.17 -11.97 1.64
CA ASP A 6 -3.44 -11.79 3.07
C ASP A 6 -4.90 -11.40 3.37
N ASN A 7 -5.61 -10.83 2.40
CA ASN A 7 -7.03 -10.50 2.54
C ASN A 7 -7.98 -11.68 2.27
N TYR A 8 -7.50 -12.73 1.58
CA TYR A 8 -8.33 -13.86 1.12
C TYR A 8 -7.57 -15.19 1.24
N GLN A 9 -6.83 -15.38 2.34
CA GLN A 9 -5.91 -16.49 2.52
C GLN A 9 -6.60 -17.86 2.34
N GLU A 10 -7.70 -18.10 3.05
CA GLU A 10 -8.43 -19.37 2.99
C GLU A 10 -8.95 -19.68 1.57
N PRO A 11 -9.69 -18.78 0.87
CA PRO A 11 -10.05 -19.00 -0.53
C PRO A 11 -8.87 -19.24 -1.49
N TRP A 12 -7.73 -18.57 -1.26
CA TRP A 12 -6.54 -18.75 -2.09
C TRP A 12 -5.89 -20.12 -1.89
N GLU A 13 -5.73 -20.54 -0.63
CA GLU A 13 -5.20 -21.86 -0.27
C GLU A 13 -6.08 -22.98 -0.83
N GLU A 14 -7.41 -22.87 -0.72
CA GLU A 14 -8.34 -23.83 -1.33
C GLU A 14 -8.19 -23.90 -2.86
N ALA A 15 -8.02 -22.76 -3.54
CA ALA A 15 -7.85 -22.72 -4.98
C ALA A 15 -6.54 -23.39 -5.43
N LEU A 16 -5.46 -23.19 -4.67
CA LEU A 16 -4.15 -23.82 -4.87
C LEU A 16 -4.20 -25.32 -4.63
N GLU A 17 -4.75 -25.77 -3.50
CA GLU A 17 -4.91 -27.19 -3.17
C GLU A 17 -5.81 -27.91 -4.18
N GLY A 18 -6.87 -27.23 -4.64
CA GLY A 18 -7.75 -27.71 -5.70
C GLY A 18 -7.07 -27.80 -7.08
N GLY A 19 -5.87 -27.26 -7.23
CA GLY A 19 -5.08 -27.29 -8.46
C GLY A 19 -5.69 -26.49 -9.60
N SER A 20 -6.60 -25.56 -9.30
CA SER A 20 -7.29 -24.71 -10.29
C SER A 20 -6.41 -23.55 -10.78
N VAL A 21 -5.44 -23.17 -9.96
CA VAL A 21 -4.52 -22.06 -10.17
C VAL A 21 -3.07 -22.50 -9.96
N ILE A 22 -2.14 -21.69 -10.45
CA ILE A 22 -0.69 -21.81 -10.25
C ILE A 22 -0.20 -20.48 -9.68
N GLU A 23 0.56 -20.55 -8.59
CA GLU A 23 1.31 -19.41 -8.03
C GLU A 23 2.64 -19.26 -8.79
N LEU A 24 2.93 -18.05 -9.25
CA LEU A 24 4.14 -17.70 -10.00
C LEU A 24 5.07 -16.76 -9.21
N GLY A 25 4.97 -16.79 -7.87
CA GLY A 25 5.73 -15.94 -6.97
C GLY A 25 5.22 -14.50 -6.88
N SER A 26 6.01 -13.64 -6.25
CA SER A 26 5.63 -12.26 -5.93
C SER A 26 5.60 -11.36 -7.16
N ASN A 27 4.74 -10.34 -7.10
CA ASN A 27 4.66 -9.26 -8.09
C ASN A 27 5.75 -8.19 -7.85
N PHE A 28 6.01 -7.94 -6.57
CA PHE A 28 7.08 -7.09 -6.04
C PHE A 28 7.50 -7.64 -4.67
N PRO A 29 8.76 -7.44 -4.24
CA PRO A 29 9.37 -8.22 -3.16
C PRO A 29 8.84 -7.90 -1.76
N ASP A 30 8.36 -6.68 -1.52
CA ASP A 30 7.87 -6.21 -0.22
C ASP A 30 6.72 -5.22 -0.45
N ALA A 31 5.60 -5.33 0.28
CA ALA A 31 4.54 -4.31 0.30
C ALA A 31 4.27 -3.86 1.73
N PRO A 32 4.90 -2.77 2.21
CA PRO A 32 4.70 -2.32 3.57
C PRO A 32 3.27 -1.84 3.77
N GLN A 33 2.77 -2.06 4.98
CA GLN A 33 1.49 -1.56 5.44
C GLN A 33 1.62 -1.22 6.91
N GLY A 34 0.90 -0.21 7.38
CA GLY A 34 1.09 0.29 8.72
C GLY A 34 0.38 1.61 8.95
N TRP A 35 0.76 2.30 10.01
CA TRP A 35 0.16 3.57 10.39
C TRP A 35 1.07 4.71 9.98
N TYR A 36 0.54 5.65 9.22
CA TYR A 36 1.28 6.75 8.65
C TYR A 36 0.84 8.09 9.23
N VAL A 37 1.77 9.04 9.23
CA VAL A 37 1.53 10.46 9.44
C VAL A 37 2.25 11.26 8.36
N PRO A 38 1.77 12.45 7.95
CA PRO A 38 2.56 13.33 7.10
C PRO A 38 3.91 13.66 7.74
N THR A 39 5.01 13.53 7.00
CA THR A 39 6.37 13.73 7.53
C THR A 39 6.56 15.13 8.10
N TYR A 40 5.91 16.15 7.52
CA TYR A 40 5.95 17.52 8.03
C TYR A 40 5.44 17.68 9.47
N MET A 41 4.65 16.73 9.99
CA MET A 41 4.25 16.76 11.40
C MET A 41 5.45 16.61 12.33
N ILE A 42 6.43 15.82 11.92
CA ILE A 42 7.64 15.49 12.69
C ILE A 42 8.77 16.46 12.34
N GLU A 43 8.98 16.72 11.05
CA GLU A 43 10.15 17.46 10.56
C GLU A 43 9.86 18.92 10.19
N GLY A 44 8.58 19.28 10.05
CA GLY A 44 8.17 20.55 9.43
C GLY A 44 8.25 20.50 7.90
N ASP A 45 7.84 21.58 7.26
CA ASP A 45 7.97 21.79 5.81
C ASP A 45 8.23 23.28 5.57
N SER A 46 9.50 23.63 5.33
CA SER A 46 9.91 25.02 5.14
C SER A 46 9.40 25.62 3.83
N ASP A 47 9.16 24.80 2.80
CA ASP A 47 8.66 25.28 1.51
C ASP A 47 7.19 25.69 1.61
N ARG A 48 6.46 25.10 2.56
CA ARG A 48 5.05 25.37 2.85
C ARG A 48 4.79 26.19 4.12
N ASP A 49 5.84 26.67 4.79
CA ASP A 49 5.77 27.46 6.05
C ASP A 49 5.04 26.68 7.17
N ILE A 50 5.34 25.38 7.29
CA ILE A 50 4.77 24.49 8.32
C ILE A 50 5.87 24.19 9.35
N GLU A 51 5.65 24.62 10.58
CA GLU A 51 6.50 24.23 11.72
C GLU A 51 6.14 22.80 12.19
N PRO A 52 7.12 22.04 12.73
CA PRO A 52 6.86 20.72 13.31
C PRO A 52 5.79 20.77 14.41
N MET A 53 4.79 19.91 14.32
CA MET A 53 3.70 19.81 15.30
C MET A 53 4.01 18.80 16.41
N ALA A 54 4.74 17.75 16.06
CA ALA A 54 5.05 16.60 16.91
C ALA A 54 6.46 16.05 16.62
N PRO A 55 7.53 16.83 16.90
CA PRO A 55 8.91 16.45 16.53
C PRO A 55 9.44 15.19 17.23
N ASP A 56 8.83 14.78 18.34
CA ASP A 56 9.17 13.53 19.03
C ASP A 56 8.23 12.36 18.68
N LEU A 57 7.31 12.51 17.73
CA LEU A 57 6.43 11.41 17.29
C LEU A 57 7.22 10.45 16.42
N LYS A 58 7.43 9.23 16.91
CA LYS A 58 8.17 8.18 16.19
C LYS A 58 7.42 6.86 16.13
N SER A 59 6.71 6.53 17.20
CA SER A 59 6.05 5.25 17.37
C SER A 59 4.55 5.39 17.60
N VAL A 60 3.80 4.32 17.36
CA VAL A 60 2.37 4.26 17.68
C VAL A 60 2.08 4.53 19.16
N SER A 61 3.03 4.23 20.05
CA SER A 61 2.90 4.48 21.49
C SER A 61 2.92 5.96 21.86
N ASP A 62 3.58 6.80 21.03
CA ASP A 62 3.65 8.25 21.24
C ASP A 62 2.32 8.95 20.92
N LEU A 63 1.42 8.32 20.15
CA LEU A 63 0.16 8.93 19.71
C LEU A 63 -0.71 9.40 20.88
N THR A 64 -0.68 8.71 22.03
CA THR A 64 -1.38 9.13 23.25
C THR A 64 -1.01 10.54 23.70
N ARG A 65 0.23 10.98 23.47
CA ARG A 65 0.72 12.33 23.82
C ARG A 65 0.21 13.41 22.88
N TYR A 66 -0.18 13.03 21.66
CA TYR A 66 -0.48 13.92 20.54
C TYR A 66 -1.93 13.85 20.05
N TRP A 67 -2.82 13.12 20.73
CA TRP A 67 -4.20 12.90 20.29
C TRP A 67 -4.95 14.20 19.95
N GLU A 68 -4.64 15.30 20.65
CA GLU A 68 -5.27 16.62 20.44
C GLU A 68 -4.95 17.24 19.08
N LEU A 69 -3.86 16.83 18.42
CA LEU A 69 -3.55 17.23 17.05
C LEU A 69 -4.53 16.58 16.06
N PHE A 70 -5.03 15.40 16.38
CA PHE A 70 -5.88 14.58 15.52
C PHE A 70 -7.37 14.69 15.88
N LYS A 71 -7.84 15.79 16.49
CA LYS A 71 -9.21 15.91 17.05
C LYS A 71 -10.29 15.36 16.12
N ASP A 72 -11.09 14.45 16.66
CA ASP A 72 -12.26 13.91 15.96
C ASP A 72 -13.39 14.97 15.93
N PRO A 73 -13.88 15.39 14.75
CA PRO A 73 -14.97 16.36 14.66
C PRO A 73 -16.31 15.83 15.21
N GLU A 74 -16.50 14.52 15.28
CA GLU A 74 -17.70 13.86 15.82
C GLU A 74 -17.56 13.52 17.31
N VAL A 75 -16.33 13.28 17.78
CA VAL A 75 -16.02 13.00 19.19
C VAL A 75 -14.88 13.90 19.68
N PRO A 76 -15.13 15.20 19.95
CA PRO A 76 -14.07 16.20 20.18
C PRO A 76 -13.17 15.97 21.39
N THR A 77 -13.51 15.02 22.25
CA THR A 77 -12.71 14.57 23.41
C THR A 77 -11.67 13.51 23.05
N LYS A 78 -11.59 13.10 21.79
CA LYS A 78 -10.66 12.07 21.29
C LYS A 78 -10.04 12.50 19.97
N GLY A 79 -8.90 11.90 19.64
CA GLY A 79 -8.32 11.94 18.31
C GLY A 79 -9.06 11.00 17.35
N ARG A 80 -8.94 11.21 16.05
CA ARG A 80 -9.47 10.36 14.99
C ARG A 80 -8.33 9.59 14.36
N PHE A 81 -8.42 8.27 14.40
CA PHE A 81 -7.60 7.37 13.60
C PHE A 81 -8.36 6.99 12.33
N HIS A 82 -7.79 7.24 11.16
CA HIS A 82 -8.39 6.87 9.88
C HIS A 82 -8.10 5.40 9.57
N ASN A 83 -9.10 4.54 9.70
CA ASN A 83 -9.00 3.10 9.47
C ASN A 83 -9.38 2.73 8.02
N SER A 84 -9.00 1.53 7.62
CA SER A 84 -9.39 0.92 6.34
C SER A 84 -10.90 0.69 6.21
N PRO A 85 -11.41 0.46 4.99
CA PRO A 85 -12.83 0.23 4.76
C PRO A 85 -13.36 -1.05 5.42
N PRO A 86 -14.63 -1.08 5.83
CA PRO A 86 -15.28 -2.30 6.31
C PRO A 86 -15.18 -3.44 5.29
N GLY A 87 -14.91 -4.66 5.78
CA GLY A 87 -14.80 -5.87 4.95
C GLY A 87 -13.37 -6.25 4.56
N TRP A 88 -12.38 -5.42 4.86
CA TRP A 88 -10.96 -5.78 4.76
C TRP A 88 -10.47 -6.38 6.08
N ALA A 89 -9.59 -7.39 6.02
CA ALA A 89 -9.05 -8.03 7.21
C ALA A 89 -8.29 -7.04 8.11
N VAL A 90 -7.61 -6.06 7.49
CA VAL A 90 -6.83 -5.02 8.18
C VAL A 90 -7.69 -4.10 9.05
N THR A 91 -8.98 -3.97 8.76
CA THR A 91 -9.91 -3.17 9.59
C THR A 91 -10.01 -3.74 11.00
N ASP A 92 -10.24 -5.05 11.11
CA ASP A 92 -10.33 -5.76 12.39
C ASP A 92 -8.95 -5.82 13.09
N ILE A 93 -7.87 -5.93 12.30
CA ILE A 93 -6.49 -5.87 12.83
C ILE A 93 -6.22 -4.52 13.50
N ASN A 94 -6.55 -3.42 12.85
CA ASN A 94 -6.39 -2.07 13.38
C ASN A 94 -7.23 -1.83 14.64
N GLU A 95 -8.46 -2.35 14.67
CA GLU A 95 -9.31 -2.27 15.86
C GLU A 95 -8.71 -2.99 17.08
N ALA A 96 -8.10 -4.16 16.87
CA ALA A 96 -7.39 -4.88 17.90
C ALA A 96 -6.11 -4.13 18.32
N LYS A 97 -5.28 -3.68 17.37
CA LYS A 97 -4.06 -2.90 17.61
C LYS A 97 -4.31 -1.66 18.47
N ILE A 98 -5.33 -0.86 18.14
CA ILE A 98 -5.68 0.35 18.90
C ILE A 98 -5.95 0.01 20.38
N LYS A 99 -6.65 -1.08 20.66
CA LYS A 99 -6.87 -1.55 22.04
C LYS A 99 -5.59 -2.09 22.69
N SER A 100 -4.80 -2.87 21.96
CA SER A 100 -3.54 -3.44 22.45
C SER A 100 -2.51 -2.37 22.83
N TYR A 101 -2.52 -1.24 22.11
CA TYR A 101 -1.68 -0.08 22.42
C TYR A 101 -2.30 0.88 23.44
N GLY A 102 -3.50 0.61 23.96
CA GLY A 102 -4.21 1.49 24.89
C GLY A 102 -4.65 2.82 24.28
N LEU A 103 -4.72 2.91 22.94
CA LEU A 103 -5.10 4.11 22.23
C LEU A 103 -6.61 4.34 22.24
N ASP A 104 -7.41 3.33 22.52
CA ASP A 104 -8.87 3.41 22.60
C ASP A 104 -9.37 4.39 23.68
N GLU A 105 -8.56 4.72 24.68
CA GLU A 105 -8.87 5.78 25.65
C GLU A 105 -8.83 7.18 25.03
N THR A 106 -7.90 7.41 24.08
CA THR A 106 -7.60 8.73 23.51
C THR A 106 -8.01 8.90 22.04
N PHE A 107 -8.26 7.81 21.32
CA PHE A 107 -8.62 7.80 19.91
C PHE A 107 -9.97 7.12 19.66
N ASN A 108 -10.66 7.63 18.64
CA ASN A 108 -11.79 7.01 18.00
C ASN A 108 -11.36 6.44 16.65
N ILE A 109 -11.88 5.28 16.30
CA ILE A 109 -11.54 4.59 15.05
C ILE A 109 -12.59 4.99 14.01
N PHE A 110 -12.15 5.64 12.93
CA PHE A 110 -13.00 6.07 11.84
C PHE A 110 -12.68 5.26 10.58
N SER A 111 -13.49 4.22 10.32
CA SER A 111 -13.38 3.42 9.09
C SER A 111 -13.98 4.18 7.93
N THR A 112 -13.18 4.45 6.89
CA THR A 112 -13.69 5.13 5.70
C THR A 112 -14.63 4.24 4.90
N GLY A 113 -15.53 4.85 4.11
CA GLY A 113 -16.47 4.06 3.29
C GLY A 113 -15.83 3.32 2.11
N SER A 114 -14.62 3.72 1.71
CA SER A 114 -13.85 3.13 0.61
C SER A 114 -12.36 3.50 0.72
N ASP A 115 -11.53 2.79 -0.04
CA ASP A 115 -10.12 3.09 -0.28
C ASP A 115 -9.92 4.53 -0.80
N THR A 116 -10.77 4.96 -1.74
CA THR A 116 -10.78 6.33 -2.28
C THR A 116 -11.09 7.36 -1.20
N ALA A 117 -12.01 7.06 -0.27
CA ALA A 117 -12.33 7.95 0.83
C ALA A 117 -11.18 8.06 1.85
N LEU A 118 -10.44 6.97 2.10
CA LEU A 118 -9.22 6.97 2.91
C LEU A 118 -8.14 7.85 2.29
N ALA A 119 -7.84 7.59 1.02
CA ALA A 119 -6.93 8.36 0.19
C ALA A 119 -7.25 9.87 0.23
N THR A 120 -8.51 10.22 -0.03
CA THR A 120 -8.97 11.61 -0.03
C THR A 120 -8.78 12.29 1.33
N SER A 121 -9.02 11.56 2.43
CA SER A 121 -8.85 12.11 3.78
C SER A 121 -7.39 12.48 4.07
N MET A 122 -6.46 11.62 3.66
CA MET A 122 -5.02 11.83 3.81
C MET A 122 -4.53 12.97 2.92
N VAL A 123 -4.86 12.96 1.62
CA VAL A 123 -4.44 13.98 0.65
C VAL A 123 -5.01 15.36 1.04
N THR A 124 -6.25 15.41 1.51
CA THR A 124 -6.87 16.68 1.94
C THR A 124 -6.15 17.27 3.13
N ALA A 125 -5.84 16.46 4.16
CA ALA A 125 -5.11 16.92 5.33
C ALA A 125 -3.68 17.34 4.94
N TYR A 126 -3.01 16.50 4.15
CA TYR A 126 -1.66 16.76 3.64
C TYR A 126 -1.58 18.12 2.95
N ASN A 127 -2.44 18.39 1.96
CA ASN A 127 -2.43 19.62 1.19
C ASN A 127 -2.73 20.88 2.02
N LYS A 128 -3.48 20.74 3.11
CA LYS A 128 -3.76 21.83 4.05
C LYS A 128 -2.68 22.02 5.10
N GLY A 129 -1.73 21.10 5.21
CA GLY A 129 -0.76 21.12 6.30
C GLY A 129 -1.41 20.80 7.64
N GLU A 130 -2.46 19.98 7.63
CA GLU A 130 -3.19 19.54 8.82
C GLU A 130 -2.65 18.19 9.33
N ALA A 131 -2.79 17.91 10.61
CA ALA A 131 -2.42 16.60 11.15
C ALA A 131 -3.33 15.48 10.61
N TRP A 132 -2.75 14.33 10.29
CA TRP A 132 -3.47 13.11 9.89
C TRP A 132 -2.76 11.88 10.42
N VAL A 133 -3.52 10.90 10.91
CA VAL A 133 -3.00 9.58 11.28
C VAL A 133 -3.98 8.50 10.85
N GLY A 134 -3.47 7.45 10.23
CA GLY A 134 -4.31 6.37 9.76
C GLY A 134 -3.52 5.21 9.18
N TYR A 135 -4.25 4.14 8.91
CA TYR A 135 -3.73 2.98 8.19
C TYR A 135 -3.51 3.32 6.72
N TYR A 136 -2.41 2.84 6.15
CA TYR A 136 -2.19 2.83 4.71
C TYR A 136 -1.22 1.72 4.28
N TRP A 137 -1.03 1.55 2.97
CA TRP A 137 -0.20 0.49 2.38
C TRP A 137 0.50 0.97 1.11
N GLU A 138 1.49 0.20 0.69
CA GLU A 138 2.24 0.40 -0.55
C GLU A 138 2.23 -0.85 -1.43
N PRO A 139 2.35 -0.71 -2.77
CA PRO A 139 2.50 0.57 -3.48
C PRO A 139 1.14 1.25 -3.75
N THR A 140 1.13 2.59 -3.78
CA THR A 140 -0.01 3.41 -4.21
C THR A 140 0.48 4.74 -4.79
N TRP A 141 -0.35 5.41 -5.61
CA TRP A 141 -0.01 6.74 -6.14
C TRP A 141 0.25 7.76 -5.01
N ILE A 142 -0.44 7.63 -3.87
CA ILE A 142 -0.27 8.54 -2.75
C ILE A 142 1.12 8.39 -2.13
N MET A 143 1.60 7.17 -1.97
CA MET A 143 2.93 6.93 -1.42
C MET A 143 4.05 7.30 -2.40
N GLY A 144 3.75 7.38 -3.70
CA GLY A 144 4.64 8.00 -4.69
C GLY A 144 4.62 9.53 -4.69
N GLN A 145 3.57 10.18 -4.18
CA GLN A 145 3.37 11.63 -4.29
C GLN A 145 3.58 12.39 -2.97
N LEU A 146 3.16 11.81 -1.85
CA LEU A 146 3.17 12.47 -0.54
C LEU A 146 4.34 11.98 0.30
N ASP A 147 4.99 12.91 1.02
CA ASP A 147 6.01 12.57 1.99
C ASP A 147 5.36 12.13 3.31
N MET A 148 5.27 10.82 3.49
CA MET A 148 4.60 10.19 4.62
C MET A 148 5.60 9.37 5.44
N THR A 149 5.52 9.48 6.76
CA THR A 149 6.32 8.69 7.70
C THR A 149 5.47 7.59 8.31
N MET A 150 5.90 6.33 8.15
CA MET A 150 5.32 5.20 8.88
C MET A 150 5.79 5.23 10.34
N LEU A 151 4.86 5.10 11.28
CA LEU A 151 5.16 5.04 12.71
C LEU A 151 5.71 3.66 13.08
N GLU A 152 6.71 3.66 13.96
CA GLU A 152 7.28 2.43 14.50
C GLU A 152 6.27 1.68 15.37
N GLU A 153 6.19 0.37 15.17
CA GLU A 153 5.43 -0.58 15.99
C GLU A 153 6.41 -1.58 16.66
N PRO A 154 6.02 -2.27 17.74
CA PRO A 154 6.81 -3.41 18.23
C PRO A 154 7.00 -4.45 17.12
N ALA A 155 8.19 -5.06 17.03
CA ALA A 155 8.52 -5.99 15.94
C ALA A 155 7.49 -7.14 15.79
N TYR A 156 7.31 -7.62 14.57
CA TYR A 156 6.32 -8.64 14.23
C TYR A 156 6.55 -9.92 15.03
N VAL A 157 5.47 -10.41 15.66
CA VAL A 157 5.44 -11.70 16.34
C VAL A 157 4.15 -12.42 15.92
N GLU A 158 4.29 -13.54 15.23
CA GLU A 158 3.15 -14.30 14.66
C GLU A 158 2.07 -14.63 15.69
N GLU A 159 2.45 -15.05 16.90
CA GLU A 159 1.51 -15.36 17.99
C GLU A 159 0.70 -14.14 18.43
N ILE A 160 1.32 -12.95 18.46
CA ILE A 160 0.66 -11.69 18.79
C ILE A 160 -0.25 -11.27 17.63
N TYR A 161 0.28 -11.25 16.40
CA TYR A 161 -0.49 -10.83 15.23
C TYR A 161 -1.77 -11.67 15.02
N ASN A 162 -1.72 -12.96 15.37
CA ASN A 162 -2.85 -13.88 15.23
C ASN A 162 -3.79 -13.91 16.46
N ASP A 163 -3.48 -13.25 17.56
CA ASP A 163 -4.40 -13.09 18.70
C ASP A 163 -5.36 -11.92 18.46
N ALA A 164 -6.63 -12.22 18.17
CA ALA A 164 -7.66 -11.21 17.96
C ALA A 164 -7.88 -10.24 19.14
N ASN A 165 -7.39 -10.57 20.34
CA ASN A 165 -7.47 -9.71 21.52
C ASN A 165 -6.17 -8.92 21.77
N ASN A 166 -5.07 -9.27 21.11
CA ASN A 166 -3.76 -8.65 21.33
C ASN A 166 -2.93 -8.63 20.05
N ARG A 167 -3.16 -7.65 19.17
CA ARG A 167 -2.41 -7.49 17.91
C ARG A 167 -1.34 -6.42 17.97
N GLY A 168 -0.78 -6.17 19.15
CA GLY A 168 0.18 -5.09 19.41
C GLY A 168 1.60 -5.30 18.88
N CYS A 169 1.75 -5.64 17.60
CA CYS A 169 3.02 -5.71 16.88
C CYS A 169 2.84 -5.19 15.45
N GLU A 170 3.92 -4.85 14.74
CA GLU A 170 3.93 -4.38 13.36
C GLU A 170 3.26 -5.37 12.41
N TYR A 171 2.83 -4.86 11.25
CA TYR A 171 2.34 -5.71 10.18
C TYR A 171 3.50 -6.49 9.52
N PRO A 172 3.28 -7.75 9.12
CA PRO A 172 4.14 -8.34 8.12
C PRO A 172 3.95 -7.60 6.78
N PRO A 173 4.98 -7.52 5.92
CA PRO A 173 4.80 -7.06 4.54
C PRO A 173 3.69 -7.85 3.85
N ALA A 174 2.84 -7.16 3.09
CA ALA A 174 1.77 -7.80 2.35
C ALA A 174 2.35 -8.71 1.26
N LYS A 175 1.73 -9.88 1.10
CA LYS A 175 2.08 -10.85 0.05
C LYS A 175 1.25 -10.56 -1.19
N VAL A 176 1.89 -9.93 -2.17
CA VAL A 176 1.28 -9.64 -3.46
C VAL A 176 1.81 -10.63 -4.50
N LEU A 177 0.98 -11.61 -4.85
CA LEU A 177 1.38 -12.77 -5.66
C LEU A 177 0.79 -12.73 -7.06
N LYS A 178 1.42 -13.47 -7.97
CA LYS A 178 0.95 -13.69 -9.34
C LYS A 178 0.25 -15.04 -9.40
N GLY A 179 -1.08 -15.05 -9.45
CA GLY A 179 -1.87 -16.27 -9.65
C GLY A 179 -2.37 -16.42 -11.09
N VAL A 180 -2.21 -17.60 -11.70
CA VAL A 180 -2.74 -17.86 -13.06
C VAL A 180 -3.59 -19.12 -13.10
N TYR A 181 -4.50 -19.19 -14.07
CA TYR A 181 -5.26 -20.42 -14.32
C TYR A 181 -4.33 -21.56 -14.78
N LYS A 182 -4.56 -22.77 -14.26
CA LYS A 182 -3.66 -23.93 -14.44
C LYS A 182 -3.30 -24.28 -15.89
N ASP A 183 -4.23 -24.11 -16.84
CA ASP A 183 -4.01 -24.49 -18.24
C ASP A 183 -3.34 -23.36 -19.04
N LEU A 184 -3.01 -22.21 -18.42
CA LEU A 184 -2.40 -21.09 -19.13
C LEU A 184 -1.08 -21.50 -19.79
N LYS A 185 -0.26 -22.31 -19.11
CA LYS A 185 0.99 -22.85 -19.63
C LYS A 185 0.82 -23.64 -20.94
N ASP A 186 -0.31 -24.32 -21.10
CA ASP A 186 -0.59 -25.17 -22.25
C ASP A 186 -1.29 -24.39 -23.37
N LYS A 187 -2.16 -23.43 -23.01
CA LYS A 187 -2.95 -22.62 -23.95
C LYS A 187 -2.20 -21.42 -24.52
N ALA A 188 -1.35 -20.80 -23.71
CA ALA A 188 -0.60 -19.59 -24.06
C ALA A 188 0.77 -19.61 -23.34
N PRO A 189 1.70 -20.48 -23.76
CA PRO A 189 3.00 -20.64 -23.10
C PRO A 189 3.80 -19.34 -23.03
N GLU A 190 3.75 -18.51 -24.08
CA GLU A 190 4.43 -17.21 -24.14
C GLU A 190 3.89 -16.23 -23.07
N ALA A 191 2.57 -16.21 -22.87
CA ALA A 191 1.95 -15.39 -21.81
C ALA A 191 2.26 -15.94 -20.42
N PHE A 192 2.30 -17.26 -20.26
CA PHE A 192 2.72 -17.90 -19.02
C PHE A 192 4.16 -17.52 -18.65
N GLU A 193 5.08 -17.55 -19.61
CA GLU A 193 6.47 -17.16 -19.42
C GLU A 193 6.60 -15.67 -19.06
N LEU A 194 5.93 -14.79 -19.80
CA LEU A 194 5.88 -13.35 -19.49
C LEU A 194 5.42 -13.10 -18.04
N VAL A 195 4.29 -13.68 -17.63
CA VAL A 195 3.75 -13.47 -16.28
C VAL A 195 4.64 -14.11 -15.20
N SER A 196 5.34 -15.20 -15.53
CA SER A 196 6.29 -15.83 -14.62
C SER A 196 7.50 -14.93 -14.36
N ASN A 197 8.00 -14.26 -15.40
CA ASN A 197 9.15 -13.37 -15.31
C ASN A 197 8.79 -11.94 -14.87
N TYR A 198 7.52 -11.54 -14.98
CA TYR A 198 7.05 -10.22 -14.59
C TYR A 198 7.37 -9.97 -13.12
N GLU A 199 8.18 -8.97 -12.83
CA GLU A 199 8.49 -8.52 -11.48
C GLU A 199 8.84 -7.04 -11.53
N THR A 200 8.31 -6.29 -10.58
CA THR A 200 8.51 -4.84 -10.45
C THR A 200 9.00 -4.51 -9.04
N THR A 201 9.46 -3.29 -8.84
CA THR A 201 9.80 -2.77 -7.50
C THR A 201 8.70 -1.87 -6.97
N LEU A 202 8.66 -1.65 -5.65
CA LEU A 202 7.75 -0.67 -5.04
C LEU A 202 7.92 0.72 -5.64
N GLU A 203 9.16 1.17 -5.80
CA GLU A 203 9.49 2.49 -6.36
C GLU A 203 8.89 2.66 -7.75
N GLN A 204 9.03 1.65 -8.61
CA GLN A 204 8.43 1.65 -9.94
C GLN A 204 6.91 1.69 -9.90
N ASN A 205 6.27 0.92 -9.01
CA ASN A 205 4.81 0.94 -8.86
C ASN A 205 4.32 2.30 -8.36
N ASN A 206 4.95 2.86 -7.33
CA ASN A 206 4.64 4.18 -6.82
C ASN A 206 4.79 5.25 -7.92
N ASP A 207 5.84 5.18 -8.74
CA ASP A 207 6.09 6.11 -9.84
C ASP A 207 5.01 6.04 -10.93
N PHE A 208 4.75 4.88 -11.55
CA PHE A 208 3.76 4.85 -12.64
C PHE A 208 2.33 5.08 -12.15
N LEU A 209 2.01 4.75 -10.88
CA LEU A 209 0.73 5.10 -10.27
C LEU A 209 0.62 6.62 -10.02
N CYS A 210 1.71 7.27 -9.61
CA CYS A 210 1.77 8.73 -9.50
C CYS A 210 1.58 9.39 -10.88
N TYR A 211 2.27 8.90 -11.92
CA TYR A 211 2.07 9.34 -13.29
C TYR A 211 0.61 9.25 -13.73
N MET A 212 -0.08 8.15 -13.40
CA MET A 212 -1.51 7.98 -13.70
C MET A 212 -2.37 9.08 -13.09
N GLU A 213 -2.16 9.38 -11.80
CA GLU A 213 -2.93 10.39 -11.09
C GLU A 213 -2.65 11.81 -11.63
N GLU A 214 -1.37 12.18 -11.78
CA GLU A 214 -0.97 13.53 -12.21
C GLU A 214 -1.42 13.86 -13.64
N ASN A 215 -1.45 12.86 -14.52
CA ASN A 215 -1.80 13.02 -15.92
C ASN A 215 -3.25 12.63 -16.23
N ASN A 216 -4.01 12.17 -15.24
CA ASN A 216 -5.32 11.53 -15.43
C ASN A 216 -5.24 10.47 -16.56
N ALA A 217 -4.16 9.70 -16.53
CA ALA A 217 -3.78 8.77 -17.58
C ALA A 217 -4.50 7.43 -17.39
N LYS A 218 -4.77 6.74 -18.50
CA LYS A 218 -5.38 5.40 -18.46
C LYS A 218 -4.32 4.33 -18.27
N ASP A 219 -4.76 3.12 -17.97
CA ASP A 219 -3.90 1.95 -17.80
C ASP A 219 -2.94 1.76 -18.99
N GLU A 220 -3.40 1.99 -20.24
CA GLU A 220 -2.54 1.89 -21.42
C GLU A 220 -1.47 2.98 -21.48
N ASP A 221 -1.80 4.21 -21.09
CA ASP A 221 -0.87 5.32 -21.05
C ASP A 221 0.23 5.07 -20.00
N ALA A 222 -0.16 4.52 -18.84
CA ALA A 222 0.76 4.13 -17.77
C ALA A 222 1.67 2.97 -18.18
N ALA A 223 1.13 1.97 -18.88
CA ALA A 223 1.92 0.88 -19.43
C ALA A 223 2.95 1.39 -20.44
N ILE A 224 2.58 2.32 -21.33
CA ILE A 224 3.51 2.93 -22.28
C ILE A 224 4.58 3.74 -21.54
N TYR A 225 4.19 4.52 -20.53
CA TYR A 225 5.13 5.25 -19.68
C TYR A 225 6.14 4.30 -19.04
N PHE A 226 5.68 3.24 -18.39
CA PHE A 226 6.53 2.23 -17.76
C PHE A 226 7.49 1.58 -18.76
N LEU A 227 7.01 1.20 -19.95
CA LEU A 227 7.85 0.59 -20.98
C LEU A 227 8.94 1.55 -21.50
N LYS A 228 8.68 2.87 -21.49
CA LYS A 228 9.67 3.89 -21.88
C LYS A 228 10.67 4.18 -20.76
N GLU A 229 10.21 4.24 -19.52
CA GLU A 229 11.02 4.65 -18.36
C GLU A 229 11.89 3.50 -17.82
N TYR A 230 11.39 2.26 -17.87
CA TYR A 230 12.04 1.09 -17.26
C TYR A 230 12.42 -0.01 -18.26
N PRO A 231 13.14 0.30 -19.35
CA PRO A 231 13.48 -0.67 -20.38
C PRO A 231 14.27 -1.87 -19.85
N ASP A 232 15.21 -1.63 -18.95
CA ASP A 232 16.04 -2.70 -18.39
C ASP A 232 15.23 -3.71 -17.57
N THR A 233 14.13 -3.26 -16.94
CA THR A 233 13.24 -4.12 -16.16
C THR A 233 12.42 -5.02 -17.08
N TRP A 234 11.64 -4.45 -18.01
CA TRP A 234 10.70 -5.26 -18.78
C TRP A 234 11.36 -6.11 -19.86
N LYS A 235 12.53 -5.70 -20.36
CA LYS A 235 13.29 -6.52 -21.31
C LYS A 235 13.77 -7.82 -20.70
N ALA A 236 13.97 -7.87 -19.39
CA ALA A 236 14.30 -9.12 -18.71
C ALA A 236 13.12 -10.11 -18.67
N TRP A 237 11.88 -9.64 -18.89
CA TRP A 237 10.69 -10.49 -18.83
C TRP A 237 10.44 -11.28 -20.12
N VAL A 238 11.00 -10.82 -21.24
CA VAL A 238 10.71 -11.33 -22.58
C VAL A 238 11.98 -11.73 -23.34
N PRO A 239 11.88 -12.60 -24.35
CA PRO A 239 12.98 -12.86 -25.26
C PRO A 239 13.44 -11.60 -26.01
N GLU A 240 14.73 -11.56 -26.37
CA GLU A 240 15.36 -10.44 -27.09
C GLU A 240 14.62 -10.04 -28.38
N ASP A 241 14.10 -10.99 -29.15
CA ASP A 241 13.39 -10.68 -30.39
C ASP A 241 12.01 -10.04 -30.15
N VAL A 242 11.39 -10.30 -29.00
CA VAL A 242 10.17 -9.64 -28.55
C VAL A 242 10.49 -8.25 -28.03
N ALA A 243 11.57 -8.11 -27.26
CA ALA A 243 12.04 -6.81 -26.79
C ALA A 243 12.25 -5.82 -27.93
N GLN A 244 12.97 -6.23 -28.98
CA GLN A 244 13.21 -5.39 -30.15
C GLN A 244 11.92 -4.95 -30.87
N LYS A 245 10.90 -5.82 -30.94
CA LYS A 245 9.60 -5.47 -31.53
C LYS A 245 8.84 -4.45 -30.69
N VAL A 246 8.88 -4.59 -29.36
CA VAL A 246 8.25 -3.64 -28.44
C VAL A 246 8.95 -2.28 -28.53
N GLU A 247 10.28 -2.25 -28.54
CA GLU A 247 11.03 -0.99 -28.72
C GLU A 247 10.69 -0.28 -30.03
N GLN A 248 10.68 -1.02 -31.14
CA GLN A 248 10.30 -0.45 -32.43
C GLN A 248 8.88 0.13 -32.38
N ALA A 249 7.93 -0.58 -31.77
CA ALA A 249 6.57 -0.08 -31.62
C ALA A 249 6.51 1.21 -30.78
N LEU A 250 7.29 1.31 -29.69
CA LEU A 250 7.36 2.51 -28.85
C LEU A 250 7.94 3.72 -29.59
N GLU A 251 8.92 3.51 -30.48
CA GLU A 251 9.48 4.57 -31.34
C GLU A 251 8.46 5.10 -32.34
N GLU A 252 7.63 4.21 -32.91
CA GLU A 252 6.58 4.57 -33.86
C GLU A 252 5.39 5.33 -33.22
N MET A 253 5.30 5.34 -31.89
CA MET A 253 4.26 6.05 -31.12
C MET A 253 4.61 7.51 -30.79
N ASN A 254 5.85 7.95 -31.06
CA ASN A 254 6.29 9.34 -30.92
C ASN A 254 6.02 10.18 -32.17
#